data_AF-A0AA40EP34-F1
#
_entry.id   AF-A0AA40EP34-F1
#
_cell.length_a   1.000
_cell.length_b   1.000
_cell.length_c   1.000
_cell.angle_alpha   90.00
_cell.angle_beta   90.00
_cell.angle_gamma   90.00
#
_symmetry.space_group_name_H-M   'P 1'
#
loop_
_entity.id
_entity.type
_entity.pdbx_description
1 polymer ?
#
loop_
_entity_poly.entity_id
_entity_poly.type
_entity_poly.pdbx_seq_one_letter_code
_entity_poly.pdbx_strand_id
1 'polypeptide(L)'
;MLRCRGQRGVRRPGVVISHGGTGTLGEAARYEVALVAVANAGLMDDHQREVVGEVERGGGGLWGSWAEAVTRAMEMAEARGLSELGPYVPAVFPVAEAERVTVFDWVMLGCWPEERRRQEREEEEFYERKGVQNEGQKVG
;
A
#
# COMPACT_ATOMS: atom_id res chain seq x y z
N MET A 1 4.58 6.24 -15.75
CA MET A 1 4.73 5.09 -14.83
C MET A 1 4.02 3.80 -15.26
N LEU A 2 3.05 3.83 -16.19
CA LEU A 2 2.49 2.63 -16.83
C LEU A 2 3.56 1.62 -17.32
N ARG A 3 4.68 2.13 -17.87
CA ARG A 3 5.79 1.32 -18.36
C ARG A 3 6.49 0.51 -17.26
N CYS A 4 6.44 0.97 -16.00
CA CYS A 4 7.07 0.31 -14.85
C CYS A 4 6.11 -0.63 -14.10
N ARG A 5 4.79 -0.46 -14.26
CA ARG A 5 3.82 -1.40 -13.70
C ARG A 5 3.99 -2.76 -14.38
N GLY A 6 4.03 -3.88 -13.67
CA GLY A 6 4.03 -5.17 -14.37
C GLY A 6 2.71 -5.43 -15.10
N GLN A 7 2.74 -6.35 -16.05
CA GLN A 7 1.53 -6.90 -16.68
C GLN A 7 1.79 -8.34 -17.10
N ARG A 8 0.91 -9.23 -16.65
CA ARG A 8 1.00 -10.67 -16.89
C ARG A 8 1.18 -10.97 -18.38
N GLY A 9 2.24 -11.70 -18.71
CA GLY A 9 2.57 -12.12 -20.08
C GLY A 9 3.01 -10.99 -21.03
N VAL A 10 3.12 -9.73 -20.55
CA VAL A 10 3.47 -8.57 -21.40
C VAL A 10 4.75 -7.90 -20.93
N ARG A 11 4.87 -7.59 -19.62
CA ARG A 11 6.06 -6.93 -19.08
C ARG A 11 6.27 -7.24 -17.61
N ARG A 12 7.54 -7.40 -17.22
CA ARG A 12 7.94 -7.48 -15.82
C ARG A 12 7.77 -6.12 -15.14
N PRO A 13 7.50 -6.08 -13.82
CA PRO A 13 7.47 -4.84 -13.06
C PRO A 13 8.86 -4.22 -13.01
N GLY A 14 8.91 -2.90 -13.04
CA GLY A 14 10.10 -2.13 -12.74
C GLY A 14 10.28 -2.00 -11.24
N VAL A 15 11.54 -2.02 -10.80
CA VAL A 15 11.93 -1.80 -9.40
C VAL A 15 12.89 -0.63 -9.35
N VAL A 16 12.73 0.22 -8.34
CA VAL A 16 13.65 1.33 -8.07
C VAL A 16 14.67 0.87 -7.05
N ILE A 17 15.95 1.05 -7.35
CA ILE A 17 17.04 0.84 -6.39
C ILE A 17 17.72 2.19 -6.17
N SER A 18 17.78 2.65 -4.93
CA SER A 18 18.24 4.02 -4.61
C SER A 18 19.07 4.05 -3.34
N HIS A 19 19.99 5.00 -3.26
CA HIS A 19 20.84 5.26 -2.09
C HIS A 19 20.12 5.82 -0.85
N GLY A 20 18.78 5.83 -0.83
CA GLY A 20 18.01 6.35 0.30
C GLY A 20 17.86 7.87 0.31
N GLY A 21 17.99 8.54 -0.85
CA GLY A 21 17.59 9.93 -0.98
C GLY A 21 16.09 10.08 -0.68
N THR A 22 15.72 10.89 0.32
CA THR A 22 14.35 11.02 0.83
C THR A 22 13.32 11.34 -0.26
N GLY A 23 13.67 12.18 -1.23
CA GLY A 23 12.79 12.49 -2.37
C GLY A 23 12.50 11.28 -3.27
N THR A 24 13.48 10.42 -3.50
CA THR A 24 13.29 9.19 -4.29
C THR A 24 12.45 8.17 -3.53
N LEU A 25 12.66 8.06 -2.21
CA LEU A 25 11.87 7.17 -1.37
C LEU A 25 10.40 7.59 -1.32
N GLY A 26 10.16 8.90 -1.13
CA GLY A 26 8.82 9.47 -1.10
C GLY A 26 8.06 9.28 -2.41
N GLU A 27 8.68 9.56 -3.56
CA GLU A 27 8.04 9.35 -4.86
C GLU A 27 7.79 7.87 -5.14
N ALA A 28 8.72 6.98 -4.81
CA ALA A 28 8.52 5.53 -4.99
C ALA A 28 7.36 5.00 -4.14
N ALA A 29 7.22 5.47 -2.89
CA ALA A 29 6.09 5.15 -2.03
C ALA A 29 4.77 5.72 -2.59
N ARG A 30 4.76 6.98 -3.03
CA ARG A 30 3.59 7.66 -3.59
C ARG A 30 2.98 6.94 -4.79
N TYR A 31 3.83 6.32 -5.61
CA TYR A 31 3.40 5.59 -6.80
C TYR A 31 3.36 4.07 -6.61
N GLU A 32 3.49 3.61 -5.37
CA GLU A 32 3.45 2.18 -4.99
C GLU A 32 4.44 1.33 -5.80
N VAL A 33 5.57 1.92 -6.19
CA VAL A 33 6.60 1.23 -6.95
C VAL A 33 7.43 0.40 -5.97
N ALA A 34 7.74 -0.83 -6.34
CA ALA A 34 8.71 -1.62 -5.59
C ALA A 34 10.03 -0.84 -5.49
N LEU A 35 10.52 -0.69 -4.27
CA LEU A 35 11.68 0.10 -3.94
C LEU A 35 12.61 -0.74 -3.11
N VAL A 36 13.91 -0.67 -3.41
CA VAL A 36 14.99 -1.17 -2.57
C VAL A 36 15.88 0.01 -2.24
N ALA A 37 15.86 0.44 -0.99
CA ALA A 37 16.76 1.45 -0.49
C ALA A 37 18.08 0.81 -0.05
N VAL A 38 19.23 1.30 -0.53
CA VAL A 38 20.58 0.78 -0.24
C VAL A 38 21.38 1.89 0.43
N ALA A 39 21.53 1.82 1.75
CA ALA A 39 22.29 2.84 2.47
C ALA A 39 23.79 2.83 2.10
N ASN A 40 24.40 4.01 2.04
CA ASN A 40 25.84 4.12 1.85
C ASN A 40 26.54 4.22 3.21
N ALA A 41 27.17 3.12 3.65
CA ALA A 41 27.90 3.05 4.92
C ALA A 41 29.13 3.98 5.00
N GLY A 42 29.58 4.55 3.88
CA GLY A 42 30.70 5.49 3.83
C GLY A 42 30.29 6.97 3.92
N LEU A 43 29.00 7.28 3.95
CA LEU A 43 28.52 8.66 4.05
C LEU A 43 28.41 9.06 5.53
N MET A 44 29.19 10.08 5.90
CA MET A 44 29.25 10.67 7.23
C MET A 44 27.84 11.13 7.64
N ASP A 45 27.41 10.71 8.83
CA ASP A 45 26.07 10.84 9.42
C ASP A 45 25.12 9.70 9.01
N ASP A 46 25.09 8.67 9.87
CA ASP A 46 24.35 7.40 9.79
C ASP A 46 22.80 7.57 9.73
N HIS A 47 22.28 8.78 9.44
CA HIS A 47 20.86 9.08 9.29
C HIS A 47 20.18 8.28 8.17
N GLN A 48 20.93 7.79 7.18
CA GLN A 48 20.40 6.89 6.16
C GLN A 48 19.96 5.53 6.75
N ARG A 49 20.50 5.11 7.91
CA ARG A 49 20.03 3.90 8.62
C ARG A 49 18.60 3.99 9.03
N GLU A 50 18.25 5.08 9.67
CA GLU A 50 16.94 5.26 10.26
C GLU A 50 15.87 5.21 9.17
N VAL A 51 16.11 5.96 8.08
CA VAL A 51 15.24 5.99 6.92
C VAL A 51 15.14 4.62 6.23
N VAL A 52 16.25 3.92 6.01
CA VAL A 52 16.20 2.57 5.41
C VAL A 52 15.49 1.57 6.32
N GLY A 53 15.68 1.67 7.64
CA GLY A 53 15.00 0.82 8.62
C GLY A 53 13.48 1.05 8.66
N GLU A 54 13.02 2.28 8.43
CA GLU A 54 11.59 2.55 8.26
C GLU A 54 11.04 1.97 6.95
N VAL A 55 11.78 2.12 5.85
CA VAL A 55 11.39 1.52 4.55
C VAL A 55 11.40 -0.02 4.63
N GLU A 56 12.29 -0.62 5.42
CA GLU A 56 12.32 -2.06 5.69
C GLU A 56 11.07 -2.53 6.45
N ARG A 57 10.63 -1.78 7.46
CA ARG A 57 9.35 -2.04 8.15
C ARG A 57 8.14 -1.94 7.22
N GLY A 58 8.18 -1.06 6.22
CA GLY A 58 7.18 -0.98 5.14
C GLY A 58 7.34 -2.03 4.04
N GLY A 59 8.30 -2.94 4.19
CA GLY A 59 8.54 -4.07 3.29
C GLY A 59 9.37 -3.76 2.04
N GLY A 60 10.23 -2.74 2.05
CA GLY A 60 11.10 -2.39 0.91
C GLY A 60 12.50 -1.82 1.19
N GLY A 61 12.97 -1.86 2.43
CA GLY A 61 14.33 -1.42 2.77
C GLY A 61 15.31 -2.57 2.74
N LEU A 62 16.55 -2.34 2.30
CA LEU A 62 17.66 -3.27 2.45
C LEU A 62 18.90 -2.55 2.97
N TRP A 63 19.33 -2.89 4.17
CA TRP A 63 20.65 -2.50 4.64
C TRP A 63 21.72 -3.45 4.06
N GLY A 64 22.53 -3.00 3.10
CA GLY A 64 23.51 -3.90 2.49
C GLY A 64 24.20 -3.38 1.24
N SER A 65 24.75 -4.30 0.45
CA SER A 65 25.49 -3.98 -0.77
C SER A 65 24.58 -3.91 -2.01
N TRP A 66 25.01 -3.12 -3.01
CA TRP A 66 24.37 -3.09 -4.33
C TRP A 66 24.22 -4.45 -5.00
N ALA A 67 25.11 -5.41 -4.68
CA ALA A 67 25.09 -6.75 -5.25
C ALA A 67 23.84 -7.53 -4.81
N GLU A 68 23.36 -7.31 -3.59
CA GLU A 68 22.18 -8.00 -3.04
C GLU A 68 20.87 -7.29 -3.42
N ALA A 69 20.95 -5.98 -3.72
CA ALA A 69 19.80 -5.14 -3.99
C ALA A 69 18.95 -5.62 -5.19
N VAL A 70 19.61 -6.12 -6.25
CA VAL A 70 18.91 -6.63 -7.45
C VAL A 70 18.13 -7.91 -7.14
N THR A 71 18.75 -8.85 -6.44
CA THR A 71 18.08 -10.11 -6.04
C THR A 71 16.87 -9.81 -5.17
N ARG A 72 17.05 -8.94 -4.16
CA ARG A 72 15.97 -8.55 -3.24
C ARG A 72 14.82 -7.83 -3.94
N ALA A 73 15.16 -6.94 -4.88
CA ALA A 73 14.20 -6.25 -5.72
C ALA A 73 13.29 -7.24 -6.47
N MET A 74 13.87 -8.30 -7.01
CA MET A 74 13.12 -9.35 -7.71
C MET A 74 12.24 -10.16 -6.75
N GLU A 75 12.77 -10.58 -5.59
CA GLU A 75 12.01 -11.30 -4.57
C GLU A 75 10.80 -10.49 -4.09
N MET A 76 10.99 -9.19 -3.83
CA MET A 76 9.91 -8.32 -3.41
C MET A 76 8.84 -8.14 -4.49
N ALA A 77 9.25 -7.98 -5.74
CA ALA A 77 8.32 -7.82 -6.84
C ALA A 77 7.44 -9.08 -7.01
N GLU A 78 8.03 -10.26 -6.80
CA GLU A 78 7.33 -11.54 -6.82
C GLU A 78 6.40 -11.70 -5.61
N ALA A 79 6.89 -11.43 -4.39
CA ALA A 79 6.11 -11.53 -3.15
C ALA A 79 4.88 -10.60 -3.15
N ARG A 80 4.96 -9.47 -3.85
CA ARG A 80 3.87 -8.51 -4.02
C ARG A 80 3.01 -8.78 -5.26
N GLY A 81 3.28 -9.83 -6.02
CA GLY A 81 2.51 -10.19 -7.21
C GLY A 81 2.55 -9.13 -8.33
N LEU A 82 3.57 -8.28 -8.38
CA LEU A 82 3.62 -7.14 -9.30
C LEU A 82 3.77 -7.56 -10.76
N SER A 83 4.22 -8.80 -11.02
CA SER A 83 4.30 -9.42 -12.35
C SER A 83 2.94 -9.87 -12.88
N GLU A 84 1.99 -10.17 -12.00
CA GLU A 84 0.72 -10.82 -12.33
C GLU A 84 -0.46 -9.84 -12.50
N LEU A 85 -0.18 -8.53 -12.48
CA LEU A 85 -1.21 -7.50 -12.62
C LEU A 85 -1.91 -7.58 -13.99
N GLY A 86 -3.24 -7.41 -14.01
CA GLY A 86 -4.04 -7.32 -15.25
C GLY A 86 -3.75 -6.06 -16.06
N PRO A 87 -4.42 -5.81 -17.20
CA PRO A 87 -4.30 -4.56 -17.94
C PRO A 87 -4.60 -3.34 -17.05
N TYR A 88 -3.90 -2.22 -17.27
CA TYR A 88 -4.20 -0.99 -16.54
C TYR A 88 -5.54 -0.42 -17.01
N VAL A 89 -6.40 -0.08 -16.07
CA VAL A 89 -7.65 0.63 -16.31
C VAL A 89 -7.52 2.01 -15.64
N PRO A 90 -7.64 3.11 -16.38
CA PRO A 90 -7.66 4.44 -15.79
C PRO A 90 -8.80 4.57 -14.79
N ALA A 91 -8.56 5.19 -13.64
CA ALA A 91 -9.64 5.55 -12.72
C ALA A 91 -10.64 6.46 -13.44
N VAL A 92 -11.93 6.20 -13.23
CA VAL A 92 -13.01 7.03 -13.79
C VAL A 92 -13.18 8.25 -12.90
N PHE A 93 -13.08 9.44 -13.50
CA PHE A 93 -13.33 10.71 -12.81
C PHE A 93 -14.61 11.36 -13.34
N PRO A 94 -15.49 11.90 -12.47
CA PRO A 94 -15.39 11.90 -11.02
C PRO A 94 -15.60 10.50 -10.42
N VAL A 95 -14.92 10.22 -9.30
CA VAL A 95 -15.14 8.99 -8.53
C VAL A 95 -16.61 8.92 -8.11
N ALA A 96 -17.23 7.74 -8.20
CA ALA A 96 -18.61 7.53 -7.78
C ALA A 96 -18.79 7.94 -6.32
N GLU A 97 -19.91 8.56 -5.97
CA GLU A 97 -20.14 9.09 -4.61
C GLU A 97 -19.95 8.05 -3.50
N ALA A 98 -20.38 6.81 -3.76
CA ALA A 98 -20.20 5.67 -2.85
C ALA A 98 -18.73 5.26 -2.62
N GLU A 99 -17.82 5.63 -3.51
CA GLU A 99 -16.38 5.32 -3.43
C GLU A 99 -15.55 6.52 -2.96
N ARG A 100 -16.19 7.67 -2.69
CA ARG A 100 -15.49 8.86 -2.19
C ARG A 100 -15.21 8.69 -0.71
N VAL A 101 -13.95 8.76 -0.36
CA VAL A 101 -13.50 8.87 1.03
C VAL A 101 -13.26 10.36 1.31
N THR A 102 -13.92 10.92 2.32
CA THR A 102 -13.65 12.29 2.74
C THR A 102 -12.34 12.35 3.53
N VAL A 103 -11.75 13.54 3.65
CA VAL A 103 -10.58 13.75 4.53
C VAL A 103 -10.88 13.31 5.97
N PHE A 104 -12.12 13.50 6.44
CA PHE A 104 -12.55 13.03 7.76
C PHE A 104 -12.55 11.51 7.87
N ASP A 105 -13.07 10.81 6.87
CA ASP A 105 -13.07 9.33 6.83
C ASP A 105 -11.64 8.79 6.86
N TRP A 106 -10.73 9.43 6.12
CA TRP A 106 -9.32 9.02 6.07
C TRP A 106 -8.61 9.21 7.42
N VAL A 107 -8.88 10.32 8.10
CA VAL A 107 -8.35 10.59 9.46
C VAL A 107 -8.91 9.59 10.48
N MET A 108 -10.20 9.27 10.41
CA MET A 108 -10.83 8.28 11.29
C MET A 108 -10.24 6.88 11.09
N LEU A 109 -10.02 6.48 9.83
CA LEU A 109 -9.46 5.17 9.49
C LEU A 109 -7.97 5.04 9.83
N GLY A 110 -7.19 6.12 9.65
CA GLY A 110 -5.74 6.11 9.88
C GLY A 110 -5.33 6.30 11.34
N CYS A 111 -6.10 7.08 12.11
CA CYS A 111 -5.69 7.51 13.45
C CYS A 111 -6.51 6.87 14.58
N TRP A 112 -7.64 6.22 14.29
CA TRP A 112 -8.50 5.62 15.33
C TRP A 112 -9.01 4.22 14.97
N PRO A 113 -8.10 3.22 14.86
CA PRO A 113 -8.47 1.84 14.52
C PRO A 113 -9.38 1.16 15.55
N GLU A 114 -9.48 1.72 16.76
CA GLU A 114 -10.44 1.31 17.80
C GLU A 114 -11.87 1.77 17.47
N GLU A 115 -12.05 3.00 16.96
CA GLU A 115 -13.37 3.56 16.63
C GLU A 115 -13.95 2.89 15.39
N ARG A 116 -13.10 2.51 14.43
CA ARG A 116 -13.50 1.71 13.26
C ARG A 116 -14.11 0.35 13.69
N ARG A 117 -13.42 -0.36 14.60
CA ARG A 117 -13.89 -1.63 15.16
C ARG A 117 -15.18 -1.48 15.99
N ARG A 118 -15.49 -0.29 16.47
CA ARG A 118 -16.72 0.02 17.18
C ARG A 118 -17.87 0.28 16.20
N GLN A 119 -17.64 1.08 15.16
CA GLN A 119 -18.64 1.32 14.11
C GLN A 119 -19.03 0.04 13.37
N GLU A 120 -18.07 -0.83 13.04
CA GLU A 120 -18.35 -2.12 12.39
C GLU A 120 -19.28 -3.00 13.24
N ARG A 121 -19.09 -3.03 14.57
CA ARG A 121 -19.98 -3.75 15.50
C ARG A 121 -21.36 -3.09 15.59
N GLU A 122 -21.41 -1.77 15.67
CA GLU A 122 -22.67 -1.02 15.74
C GLU A 122 -23.49 -1.20 14.44
N GLU A 123 -22.83 -1.28 13.29
CA GLU A 123 -23.47 -1.59 11.99
C GLU A 123 -23.96 -3.04 11.93
N GLU A 124 -23.15 -4.02 12.33
CA GLU A 124 -23.59 -5.43 12.42
C GLU A 124 -24.82 -5.58 13.33
N GLU A 125 -24.79 -4.99 14.53
CA GLU A 125 -25.92 -4.98 15.46
C GLU A 125 -27.15 -4.25 14.91
N PHE A 126 -26.95 -3.22 14.09
CA PHE A 126 -28.04 -2.50 13.42
C PHE A 126 -28.70 -3.36 12.33
N TYR A 127 -27.90 -4.05 11.52
CA TYR A 127 -28.40 -4.96 10.49
C TYR A 127 -29.10 -6.18 11.11
N GLU A 128 -28.58 -6.75 12.20
CA GLU A 128 -29.26 -7.83 12.94
C GLU A 128 -30.62 -7.38 13.49
N ARG A 129 -30.70 -6.19 14.11
CA ARG A 129 -31.97 -5.63 14.61
C ARG A 129 -33.00 -5.45 13.50
N LYS A 130 -32.57 -4.98 12.33
CA LYS A 130 -33.43 -4.79 11.14
C LYS A 130 -33.85 -6.12 10.51
N GLY A 131 -32.99 -7.13 10.53
CA GLY A 131 -33.31 -8.50 10.09
C GLY A 131 -34.39 -9.14 10.95
N VAL A 132 -34.28 -9.03 12.27
CA VAL A 132 -35.25 -9.54 13.24
C VAL A 132 -36.61 -8.82 13.14
N GLN A 133 -36.62 -7.51 12.86
CA GLN A 133 -37.87 -6.75 12.68
C GLN A 133 -38.62 -7.12 11.38
N ASN A 134 -37.91 -7.51 10.31
CA ASN A 134 -38.54 -7.92 9.05
C ASN A 134 -39.19 -9.32 9.11
N GLU A 135 -38.73 -10.21 9.99
CA GLU A 135 -39.36 -11.53 10.20
C GLU A 135 -40.63 -11.46 11.05
N GLY A 136 -40.73 -10.47 11.95
CA GLY A 136 -41.91 -10.26 12.80
C GLY A 136 -43.12 -9.63 12.10
N GLN A 137 -42.98 -9.12 10.88
CA GLN A 137 -44.05 -8.39 10.16
C GLN A 137 -44.76 -9.25 9.08
N LYS A 138 -44.46 -10.56 9.00
CA LYS A 138 -45.08 -11.50 8.03
C LYS A 138 -46.23 -12.35 8.58
N VAL A 139 -46.73 -12.12 9.79
CA VAL A 139 -47.91 -12.81 10.31
C VAL A 139 -48.87 -11.80 10.93
N GLY A 140 -49.94 -11.48 10.19
CA GLY A 140 -51.00 -10.55 10.58
C GLY A 140 -51.91 -10.24 9.41
#